data_AF-A0A6A3WBQ1-F1
#
_entry.id   AF-A0A6A3WBQ1-F1
#
_cell.length_a   1.000
_cell.length_b   1.000
_cell.length_c   1.000
_cell.angle_alpha   90.00
_cell.angle_beta   90.00
_cell.angle_gamma   90.00
#
_symmetry.space_group_name_H-M   'P 1'
#
loop_
_entity.id
_entity.type
_entity.pdbx_description
1 polymer ?
#
loop_
_entity_poly.entity_id
_entity_poly.type
_entity_poly.pdbx_seq_one_letter_code
_entity_poly.pdbx_strand_id
1 'polypeptide(L)'
;MQQTISTVDFAFFAEAAAFLDKNDLMVGGAAYFGLPSTELIDLGLSPFCQDKTEKLSQSTRLRREDCAAKQRGEREKAESEQKRLVAAKEAQATYIDHLTKMTQSRPEVLTLAGEEGEHKLRRVGDSDDAMFAALLQDVEACYARIDDSHRECDMDNMPIGITNSVHRGPNGEVDFFQHVNRFMQPFEFQDMFKSSWKLAGHPHRTQDRQEYQGAAGLDDTIAVKFRLTRTLATGTKVSVLQRLVVRRFIENDRIFHVWKVYSEGEGILRGMHSDETSWCRFRPTPDGFGT
;
A
#
# COMPACT_ATOMS: atom_id res chain seq x y z
N MET A 1 -12.37 -29.38 3.94
CA MET A 1 -11.52 -29.18 5.14
C MET A 1 -10.95 -27.77 5.08
N GLN A 2 -10.71 -27.13 6.23
CA GLN A 2 -10.39 -25.69 6.28
C GLN A 2 -9.04 -25.34 5.67
N GLN A 3 -8.99 -24.17 5.03
CA GLN A 3 -7.77 -23.52 4.56
C GLN A 3 -7.22 -22.62 5.67
N THR A 4 -5.96 -22.82 6.05
CA THR A 4 -5.17 -21.86 6.83
C THR A 4 -3.72 -21.97 6.37
N ILE A 5 -3.22 -21.00 5.60
CA ILE A 5 -1.78 -20.82 5.35
C ILE A 5 -1.42 -19.36 5.62
N SER A 6 -0.34 -19.17 6.36
CA SER A 6 0.05 -17.93 7.01
C SER A 6 0.50 -16.82 6.05
N THR A 7 0.17 -15.60 6.46
CA THR A 7 0.76 -14.31 6.07
C THR A 7 2.29 -14.35 5.87
N VAL A 8 2.77 -14.18 4.61
CA VAL A 8 4.03 -13.50 4.25
C VAL A 8 3.91 -12.92 2.82
N ASP A 9 3.06 -11.91 2.58
CA ASP A 9 2.88 -11.32 1.23
C ASP A 9 2.32 -9.89 1.27
N PHE A 10 3.02 -8.95 1.94
CA PHE A 10 2.43 -7.63 2.28
C PHE A 10 3.33 -6.37 2.27
N ALA A 11 4.63 -6.46 1.97
CA ALA A 11 5.52 -5.30 2.05
C ALA A 11 5.40 -4.35 0.83
N PHE A 12 5.61 -4.84 -0.39
CA PHE A 12 5.96 -3.99 -1.53
C PHE A 12 4.79 -3.45 -2.38
N PHE A 13 3.55 -3.85 -2.10
CA PHE A 13 2.37 -3.28 -2.78
C PHE A 13 1.64 -2.19 -1.98
N ALA A 14 2.24 -1.74 -0.87
CA ALA A 14 1.70 -0.66 -0.05
C ALA A 14 1.87 0.72 -0.69
N GLU A 15 3.01 1.02 -1.33
CA GLU A 15 3.40 2.40 -1.64
C GLU A 15 2.60 3.03 -2.80
N ALA A 16 2.41 2.29 -3.90
CA ALA A 16 1.54 2.72 -5.02
C ALA A 16 0.06 2.89 -4.62
N ALA A 17 -0.38 2.28 -3.52
CA ALA A 17 -1.70 2.49 -2.94
C ALA A 17 -1.71 3.64 -1.91
N ALA A 18 -0.65 3.77 -1.09
CA ALA A 18 -0.50 4.81 -0.07
C ALA A 18 -0.37 6.23 -0.65
N PHE A 19 -0.05 6.35 -1.94
CA PHE A 19 -0.16 7.61 -2.69
C PHE A 19 -1.61 8.08 -2.88
N LEU A 20 -2.59 7.18 -2.83
CA LEU A 20 -4.02 7.48 -3.07
C LEU A 20 -4.93 7.29 -1.83
N ASP A 21 -4.52 6.48 -0.85
CA ASP A 21 -5.38 6.04 0.27
C ASP A 21 -5.26 6.91 1.55
N LYS A 22 -4.43 7.95 1.53
CA LYS A 22 -3.98 8.67 2.75
C LYS A 22 -4.95 9.72 3.31
N ASN A 23 -6.25 9.67 2.95
CA ASN A 23 -7.19 10.78 3.14
C ASN A 23 -8.54 10.47 3.83
N ASP A 24 -8.85 9.22 4.21
CA ASP A 24 -10.22 8.82 4.58
C ASP A 24 -10.38 8.02 5.89
N LEU A 25 -9.48 8.18 6.87
CA LEU A 25 -9.50 7.46 8.16
C LEU A 25 -9.64 8.38 9.40
N MET A 26 -10.76 9.11 9.49
CA MET A 26 -11.13 9.90 10.69
C MET A 26 -12.63 9.90 11.06
N VAL A 27 -13.42 8.93 10.60
CA VAL A 27 -14.80 8.68 11.08
C VAL A 27 -15.06 7.17 11.15
N GLY A 28 -15.65 6.58 12.19
CA GLY A 28 -16.11 7.15 13.47
C GLY A 28 -16.39 6.04 14.51
N GLY A 29 -16.65 6.42 15.76
CA GLY A 29 -16.81 5.47 16.88
C GLY A 29 -18.12 4.68 16.88
N ALA A 30 -18.11 3.51 17.52
CA ALA A 30 -19.27 2.63 17.64
C ALA A 30 -20.17 2.95 18.84
N ALA A 31 -21.49 2.78 18.68
CA ALA A 31 -22.39 2.06 19.59
C ALA A 31 -23.86 2.28 19.19
N TYR A 32 -24.71 1.25 19.34
CA TYR A 32 -26.11 1.48 19.73
C TYR A 32 -26.63 0.34 20.61
N PHE A 33 -27.52 0.68 21.54
CA PHE A 33 -28.07 -0.19 22.59
C PHE A 33 -29.26 -1.02 22.09
N GLY A 34 -29.65 -2.03 22.85
CA GLY A 34 -30.85 -2.84 22.61
C GLY A 34 -31.94 -2.68 23.67
N LEU A 35 -33.17 -3.01 23.24
CA LEU A 35 -34.37 -3.37 24.02
C LEU A 35 -35.19 -2.23 24.68
N PRO A 36 -36.50 -2.47 24.96
CA PRO A 36 -37.52 -1.42 24.77
C PRO A 36 -38.35 -1.06 26.03
N SER A 37 -39.41 -0.27 25.78
CA SER A 37 -40.51 0.16 26.66
C SER A 37 -41.23 -0.95 27.45
N THR A 38 -42.01 -0.67 28.50
CA THR A 38 -42.37 0.65 29.11
C THR A 38 -42.21 0.63 30.65
N GLU A 39 -43.10 0.99 31.61
CA GLU A 39 -44.49 1.53 31.68
C GLU A 39 -44.66 2.36 32.98
N LEU A 40 -45.86 2.89 33.26
CA LEU A 40 -46.17 3.70 34.45
C LEU A 40 -47.48 3.26 35.14
N ILE A 41 -47.43 3.08 36.46
CA ILE A 41 -48.60 3.04 37.36
C ILE A 41 -48.27 3.88 38.60
N ASP A 42 -49.21 4.73 39.02
CA ASP A 42 -49.06 5.67 40.14
C ASP A 42 -49.87 5.22 41.36
N LEU A 43 -49.28 5.32 42.55
CA LEU A 43 -49.93 5.12 43.86
C LEU A 43 -49.28 6.07 44.88
N GLY A 44 -50.11 6.91 45.52
CA GLY A 44 -49.67 8.05 46.31
C GLY A 44 -48.77 7.71 47.50
N LEU A 45 -47.77 8.57 47.75
CA LEU A 45 -46.71 8.36 48.73
C LEU A 45 -46.82 9.31 49.95
N SER A 46 -46.34 8.85 51.11
CA SER A 46 -46.40 9.61 52.37
C SER A 46 -45.28 10.66 52.51
N PRO A 47 -45.32 11.56 53.52
CA PRO A 47 -44.33 12.63 53.67
C PRO A 47 -42.86 12.19 53.74
N PHE A 48 -42.58 10.97 54.21
CA PHE A 48 -41.22 10.40 54.22
C PHE A 48 -40.65 10.16 52.81
N CYS A 49 -41.52 10.07 51.81
CA CYS A 49 -41.11 9.97 50.41
C CYS A 49 -40.84 11.34 49.77
N GLN A 50 -41.42 12.44 50.29
CA GLN A 50 -41.25 13.79 49.70
C GLN A 50 -39.78 14.24 49.77
N ASP A 51 -39.15 14.13 50.96
CA ASP A 51 -37.71 14.38 51.15
C ASP A 51 -36.82 13.53 50.21
N LYS A 52 -37.19 12.27 49.99
CA LYS A 52 -36.50 11.39 49.02
C LYS A 52 -36.70 11.87 47.58
N THR A 53 -37.91 12.27 47.19
CA THR A 53 -38.17 12.78 45.84
C THR A 53 -37.49 14.12 45.56
N GLU A 54 -37.37 15.01 46.55
CA GLU A 54 -36.63 16.27 46.39
C GLU A 54 -35.13 16.01 46.24
N LYS A 55 -34.53 15.15 47.07
CA LYS A 55 -33.11 14.76 46.94
C LYS A 55 -32.82 14.03 45.63
N LEU A 56 -33.74 13.17 45.17
CA LEU A 56 -33.63 12.50 43.87
C LEU A 56 -33.78 13.48 42.70
N SER A 57 -34.67 14.48 42.82
CA SER A 57 -34.86 15.56 41.84
C SER A 57 -33.61 16.45 41.74
N GLN A 58 -33.05 16.90 42.86
CA GLN A 58 -31.80 17.68 42.90
C GLN A 58 -30.62 16.88 42.31
N SER A 59 -30.46 15.61 42.68
CA SER A 59 -29.43 14.72 42.11
C SER A 59 -29.59 14.52 40.60
N THR A 60 -30.82 14.31 40.12
CA THR A 60 -31.13 14.18 38.69
C THR A 60 -30.86 15.47 37.92
N ARG A 61 -31.15 16.63 38.53
CA ARG A 61 -30.86 17.95 37.96
C ARG A 61 -29.36 18.19 37.84
N LEU A 62 -28.59 18.00 38.91
CA LEU A 62 -27.13 18.16 38.90
C LEU A 62 -26.48 17.26 37.85
N ARG A 63 -26.86 15.98 37.80
CA ARG A 63 -26.40 15.04 36.76
C ARG A 63 -26.72 15.52 35.34
N ARG A 64 -27.88 16.16 35.13
CA ARG A 64 -28.25 16.71 33.80
C ARG A 64 -27.46 17.96 33.45
N GLU A 65 -27.16 18.82 34.41
CA GLU A 65 -26.31 20.00 34.25
C GLU A 65 -24.85 19.59 33.95
N ASP A 66 -24.29 18.61 34.66
CA ASP A 66 -22.98 18.00 34.37
C ASP A 66 -22.92 17.35 32.98
N CYS A 67 -23.92 16.55 32.61
CA CYS A 67 -23.99 15.94 31.28
C CYS A 67 -24.04 17.01 30.17
N ALA A 68 -24.80 18.09 30.37
CA ALA A 68 -24.89 19.19 29.40
C ALA A 68 -23.57 19.99 29.31
N ALA A 69 -22.87 20.20 30.42
CA ALA A 69 -21.54 20.82 30.43
C ALA A 69 -20.51 19.96 29.70
N LYS A 70 -20.49 18.64 29.96
CA LYS A 70 -19.61 17.68 29.28
C LYS A 70 -19.88 17.64 27.77
N GLN A 71 -21.14 17.48 27.36
CA GLN A 71 -21.52 17.45 25.94
C GLN A 71 -21.15 18.75 25.22
N ARG A 72 -21.25 19.91 25.90
CA ARG A 72 -20.79 21.19 25.35
C ARG A 72 -19.27 21.19 25.12
N GLY A 73 -18.48 20.80 26.11
CA GLY A 73 -17.02 20.75 25.99
C GLY A 73 -16.52 19.70 24.98
N GLU A 74 -17.25 18.61 24.78
CA GLU A 74 -17.00 17.63 23.71
C GLU A 74 -17.33 18.21 22.33
N ARG A 75 -18.46 18.92 22.20
CA ARG A 75 -18.84 19.62 20.97
C ARG A 75 -17.87 20.74 20.59
N GLU A 76 -17.44 21.58 21.53
CA GLU A 76 -16.51 22.69 21.29
C GLU A 76 -15.14 22.18 20.79
N LYS A 77 -14.68 21.04 21.30
CA LYS A 77 -13.48 20.34 20.78
C LYS A 77 -13.69 19.84 19.36
N ALA A 78 -14.83 19.19 19.08
CA ALA A 78 -15.15 18.69 17.74
C ALA A 78 -15.27 19.82 16.70
N GLU A 79 -15.90 20.95 17.05
CA GLU A 79 -16.00 22.13 16.17
C GLU A 79 -14.64 22.80 15.93
N SER A 80 -13.74 22.80 16.92
CA SER A 80 -12.37 23.31 16.76
C SER A 80 -11.55 22.43 15.81
N GLU A 81 -11.61 21.10 16.00
CA GLU A 81 -10.91 20.15 15.13
C GLU A 81 -11.49 20.14 13.71
N GLN A 82 -12.82 20.24 13.56
CA GLN A 82 -13.45 20.40 12.24
C GLN A 82 -12.93 21.64 11.50
N LYS A 83 -12.80 22.79 12.18
CA LYS A 83 -12.21 24.01 11.57
C LYS A 83 -10.76 23.80 11.15
N ARG A 84 -9.96 23.11 11.97
CA ARG A 84 -8.56 22.75 11.65
C ARG A 84 -8.47 21.85 10.41
N LEU A 85 -9.32 20.83 10.32
CA LEU A 85 -9.36 19.89 9.20
C LEU A 85 -9.87 20.54 7.90
N VAL A 86 -10.87 21.43 7.97
CA VAL A 86 -11.35 22.20 6.81
C VAL A 86 -10.24 23.08 6.25
N ALA A 87 -9.56 23.87 7.09
CA ALA A 87 -8.44 24.72 6.66
C ALA A 87 -7.28 23.90 6.06
N ALA A 88 -6.97 22.73 6.63
CA ALA A 88 -5.96 21.83 6.07
C ALA A 88 -6.37 21.26 4.70
N LYS A 89 -7.65 20.92 4.51
CA LYS A 89 -8.20 20.46 3.23
C LYS A 89 -8.17 21.57 2.16
N GLU A 90 -8.51 22.80 2.52
CA GLU A 90 -8.45 23.96 1.61
C GLU A 90 -7.00 24.25 1.17
N ALA A 91 -6.04 24.17 2.10
CA ALA A 91 -4.62 24.30 1.78
C ALA A 91 -4.11 23.18 0.84
N GLN A 92 -4.51 21.91 1.08
CA GLN A 92 -4.20 20.82 0.15
C GLN A 92 -4.85 21.01 -1.22
N ALA A 93 -6.12 21.43 -1.29
CA ALA A 93 -6.81 21.67 -2.55
C ALA A 93 -6.12 22.77 -3.38
N THR A 94 -5.66 23.85 -2.72
CA THR A 94 -4.87 24.92 -3.36
C THR A 94 -3.54 24.39 -3.89
N TYR A 95 -2.85 23.52 -3.15
CA TYR A 95 -1.60 22.90 -3.59
C TYR A 95 -1.80 21.97 -4.80
N ILE A 96 -2.86 21.14 -4.79
CA ILE A 96 -3.20 20.24 -5.90
C ILE A 96 -3.56 21.03 -7.16
N ASP A 97 -4.39 22.08 -7.05
CA ASP A 97 -4.71 23.00 -8.15
C ASP A 97 -3.45 23.64 -8.77
N HIS A 98 -2.48 24.03 -7.93
CA HIS A 98 -1.20 24.55 -8.40
C HIS A 98 -0.39 23.51 -9.18
N LEU A 99 -0.28 22.27 -8.68
CA LEU A 99 0.38 21.16 -9.40
C LEU A 99 -0.31 20.83 -10.72
N THR A 100 -1.65 20.84 -10.75
CA THR A 100 -2.45 20.64 -11.97
C THR A 100 -2.21 21.75 -13.00
N LYS A 101 -2.12 23.01 -12.57
CA LYS A 101 -1.81 24.14 -13.47
C LYS A 101 -0.38 24.08 -14.01
N MET A 102 0.61 23.70 -13.20
CA MET A 102 1.99 23.51 -13.69
C MET A 102 2.06 22.41 -14.75
N THR A 103 1.38 21.28 -14.54
CA THR A 103 1.35 20.18 -15.52
C THR A 103 0.58 20.54 -16.81
N GLN A 104 -0.52 21.28 -16.72
CA GLN A 104 -1.27 21.79 -17.89
C GLN A 104 -0.53 22.90 -18.65
N SER A 105 0.39 23.63 -18.00
CA SER A 105 1.15 24.72 -18.64
C SER A 105 2.31 24.28 -19.55
N ARG A 106 2.57 22.96 -19.62
CA ARG A 106 3.56 22.38 -20.54
C ARG A 106 2.89 22.19 -21.91
N PRO A 107 3.35 22.84 -22.99
CA PRO A 107 2.65 22.83 -24.27
C PRO A 107 2.62 21.42 -24.90
N GLU A 108 1.42 21.00 -25.32
CA GLU A 108 1.21 19.74 -26.05
C GLU A 108 1.84 19.80 -27.44
N VAL A 109 2.42 18.67 -27.88
CA VAL A 109 2.79 18.46 -29.28
C VAL A 109 1.91 17.39 -29.88
N LEU A 110 0.91 17.86 -30.65
CA LEU A 110 0.17 17.13 -31.68
C LEU A 110 -0.60 15.87 -31.24
N THR A 111 -1.81 16.10 -30.73
CA THR A 111 -2.94 15.19 -30.98
C THR A 111 -3.28 15.17 -32.47
N LEU A 112 -3.53 13.97 -33.02
CA LEU A 112 -4.42 13.78 -34.16
C LEU A 112 -5.43 12.69 -33.78
N ALA A 113 -6.71 13.01 -33.85
CA ALA A 113 -7.80 12.09 -33.55
C ALA A 113 -8.21 11.30 -34.82
N GLY A 114 -8.67 10.06 -34.65
CA GLY A 114 -9.07 9.21 -35.77
C GLY A 114 -9.71 7.88 -35.35
N GLU A 115 -11.03 7.91 -35.23
CA GLU A 115 -11.98 6.80 -35.48
C GLU A 115 -12.03 5.60 -34.51
N GLU A 116 -13.26 5.22 -34.17
CA GLU A 116 -13.61 4.00 -33.43
C GLU A 116 -13.70 2.81 -34.40
N GLY A 117 -13.13 1.64 -34.03
CA GLY A 117 -13.21 0.45 -34.90
C GLY A 117 -12.76 -0.85 -34.23
N GLU A 118 -13.71 -1.74 -33.94
CA GLU A 118 -13.46 -3.08 -33.39
C GLU A 118 -12.86 -4.06 -34.43
N HIS A 119 -11.62 -3.84 -34.88
CA HIS A 119 -10.96 -4.80 -35.79
C HIS A 119 -9.56 -5.24 -35.36
N LYS A 120 -9.55 -6.44 -34.75
CA LYS A 120 -8.45 -7.40 -34.67
C LYS A 120 -7.20 -6.96 -33.91
N LEU A 121 -7.01 -7.61 -32.76
CA LEU A 121 -5.77 -7.86 -32.01
C LEU A 121 -4.48 -7.81 -32.88
N ARG A 122 -3.98 -6.61 -33.20
CA ARG A 122 -2.70 -6.44 -33.89
C ARG A 122 -1.60 -6.55 -32.84
N ARG A 123 -0.89 -7.67 -32.88
CA ARG A 123 0.08 -8.13 -31.87
C ARG A 123 0.94 -6.98 -31.32
N VAL A 124 0.73 -6.62 -30.06
CA VAL A 124 1.60 -5.71 -29.29
C VAL A 124 2.83 -6.52 -28.86
N GLY A 125 3.68 -6.87 -29.82
CA GLY A 125 4.96 -7.55 -29.60
C GLY A 125 6.06 -6.52 -29.39
N ASP A 126 6.43 -5.82 -30.47
CA ASP A 126 7.57 -4.91 -30.60
C ASP A 126 7.77 -3.92 -29.42
N SER A 127 6.67 -3.46 -28.79
CA SER A 127 6.70 -2.56 -27.63
C SER A 127 6.95 -3.26 -26.30
N ASP A 128 6.38 -4.45 -26.08
CA ASP A 128 6.55 -5.21 -24.84
C ASP A 128 7.85 -6.02 -24.88
N ASP A 129 8.22 -6.57 -26.04
CA ASP A 129 9.45 -7.34 -26.23
C ASP A 129 10.69 -6.46 -25.97
N ALA A 130 10.68 -5.20 -26.44
CA ALA A 130 11.72 -4.21 -26.14
C ALA A 130 11.77 -3.84 -24.64
N MET A 131 10.61 -3.66 -24.00
CA MET A 131 10.53 -3.39 -22.56
C MET A 131 11.08 -4.57 -21.73
N PHE A 132 10.72 -5.81 -22.07
CA PHE A 132 11.24 -6.99 -21.38
C PHE A 132 12.74 -7.18 -21.63
N ALA A 133 13.26 -6.90 -22.83
CA ALA A 133 14.69 -6.92 -23.11
C ALA A 133 15.46 -5.88 -22.26
N ALA A 134 14.93 -4.67 -22.10
CA ALA A 134 15.50 -3.66 -21.21
C ALA A 134 15.48 -4.09 -19.74
N LEU A 135 14.34 -4.58 -19.24
CA LEU A 135 14.21 -5.05 -17.85
C LEU A 135 15.14 -6.25 -17.53
N LEU A 136 15.40 -7.12 -18.51
CA LEU A 136 16.38 -8.20 -18.39
C LEU A 136 17.82 -7.67 -18.28
N GLN A 137 18.18 -6.66 -19.08
CA GLN A 137 19.49 -6.00 -18.99
C GLN A 137 19.66 -5.23 -17.67
N ASP A 138 18.60 -4.57 -17.19
CA ASP A 138 18.60 -3.88 -15.90
C ASP A 138 18.80 -4.86 -14.74
N VAL A 139 18.15 -6.03 -14.75
CA VAL A 139 18.33 -7.05 -13.69
C VAL A 139 19.77 -7.55 -13.63
N GLU A 140 20.42 -7.80 -14.78
CA GLU A 140 21.85 -8.12 -14.84
C GLU A 140 22.72 -6.96 -14.30
N ALA A 141 22.43 -5.72 -14.71
CA ALA A 141 23.15 -4.52 -14.29
C ALA A 141 22.91 -4.13 -12.81
N CYS A 142 21.84 -4.64 -12.20
CA CYS A 142 21.60 -4.53 -10.75
C CYS A 142 22.35 -5.63 -10.00
N TYR A 143 22.30 -6.88 -10.47
CA TYR A 143 23.08 -7.98 -9.88
C TYR A 143 24.60 -7.69 -9.90
N ALA A 144 25.12 -7.16 -11.02
CA ALA A 144 26.53 -6.78 -11.16
C ALA A 144 27.03 -5.69 -10.18
N ARG A 145 26.11 -5.00 -9.48
CA ARG A 145 26.42 -3.98 -8.44
C ARG A 145 25.88 -4.35 -7.06
N ILE A 146 25.28 -5.53 -6.89
CA ILE A 146 24.46 -5.85 -5.73
C ILE A 146 25.26 -5.86 -4.42
N ASP A 147 26.52 -6.32 -4.47
CA ASP A 147 27.42 -6.30 -3.32
C ASP A 147 27.89 -4.90 -2.93
N ASP A 148 27.87 -3.93 -3.85
CA ASP A 148 28.16 -2.53 -3.52
C ASP A 148 26.97 -1.95 -2.74
N SER A 149 25.75 -2.15 -3.24
CA SER A 149 24.51 -1.74 -2.55
C SER A 149 24.34 -2.42 -1.18
N HIS A 150 24.79 -3.67 -0.99
CA HIS A 150 24.78 -4.33 0.32
C HIS A 150 25.77 -3.71 1.33
N ARG A 151 26.92 -3.21 0.86
CA ARG A 151 27.89 -2.49 1.70
C ARG A 151 27.40 -1.08 2.03
N GLU A 152 26.78 -0.38 1.08
CA GLU A 152 26.14 0.92 1.31
C GLU A 152 24.99 0.86 2.31
N CYS A 153 24.21 -0.23 2.30
CA CYS A 153 23.11 -0.46 3.25
C CYS A 153 23.56 -1.08 4.59
N ASP A 154 24.85 -1.41 4.76
CA ASP A 154 25.41 -2.17 5.88
C ASP A 154 24.56 -3.39 6.32
N MET A 155 24.08 -4.15 5.33
CA MET A 155 22.95 -5.08 5.52
C MET A 155 23.26 -6.26 6.47
N ASP A 156 24.53 -6.58 6.71
CA ASP A 156 24.92 -7.62 7.66
C ASP A 156 25.02 -7.15 9.11
N ASN A 157 25.13 -5.84 9.37
CA ASN A 157 25.07 -5.26 10.72
C ASN A 157 23.69 -4.64 11.05
N MET A 158 22.88 -4.29 10.05
CA MET A 158 21.51 -3.77 10.24
C MET A 158 20.67 -4.68 11.17
N PRO A 159 19.94 -4.16 12.17
CA PRO A 159 19.13 -4.98 13.07
C PRO A 159 18.03 -5.76 12.31
N ILE A 160 17.57 -6.86 12.91
CA ILE A 160 16.36 -7.56 12.45
C ILE A 160 15.15 -6.62 12.62
N GLY A 161 14.40 -6.43 11.53
CA GLY A 161 13.29 -5.48 11.44
C GLY A 161 13.20 -4.82 10.06
N ILE A 162 12.41 -3.75 9.99
CA ILE A 162 12.20 -2.93 8.80
C ILE A 162 12.81 -1.55 9.01
N THR A 163 13.62 -1.10 8.05
CA THR A 163 14.19 0.25 7.96
C THR A 163 13.65 0.92 6.71
N ASN A 164 13.09 2.13 6.86
CA ASN A 164 12.64 2.96 5.73
C ASN A 164 13.46 4.26 5.72
N SER A 165 13.95 4.66 4.55
CA SER A 165 14.76 5.87 4.35
C SER A 165 14.33 6.60 3.07
N VAL A 166 14.61 7.90 3.02
CA VAL A 166 14.31 8.78 1.87
C VAL A 166 15.60 9.45 1.44
N HIS A 167 16.12 9.05 0.28
CA HIS A 167 17.35 9.61 -0.28
C HIS A 167 17.02 10.86 -1.09
N ARG A 168 17.93 11.84 -1.05
CA ARG A 168 17.74 13.15 -1.65
C ARG A 168 18.99 13.62 -2.38
N GLY A 169 18.79 14.18 -3.56
CA GLY A 169 19.87 14.68 -4.39
C GLY A 169 20.47 15.99 -3.85
N PRO A 170 21.55 16.48 -4.48
CA PRO A 170 22.23 17.72 -4.06
C PRO A 170 21.34 18.99 -4.09
N ASN A 171 20.20 18.94 -4.77
CA ASN A 171 19.19 19.99 -4.83
C ASN A 171 18.12 19.91 -3.72
N GLY A 172 18.10 18.83 -2.92
CA GLY A 172 17.11 18.58 -1.88
C GLY A 172 15.79 17.95 -2.35
N GLU A 173 15.66 17.63 -3.65
CA GLU A 173 14.56 16.81 -4.17
C GLU A 173 14.73 15.34 -3.73
N VAL A 174 13.68 14.53 -3.84
CA VAL A 174 13.74 13.10 -3.48
C VAL A 174 14.18 12.30 -4.69
N ASP A 175 15.33 11.62 -4.58
CA ASP A 175 15.86 10.78 -5.65
C ASP A 175 15.18 9.41 -5.64
N PHE A 176 15.10 8.79 -4.46
CA PHE A 176 14.42 7.50 -4.26
C PHE A 176 14.01 7.25 -2.81
N PHE A 177 13.01 6.38 -2.66
CA PHE A 177 12.62 5.76 -1.39
C PHE A 177 13.35 4.42 -1.26
N GLN A 178 13.79 4.09 -0.04
CA GLN A 178 14.47 2.83 0.23
C GLN A 178 13.77 2.11 1.39
N HIS A 179 13.39 0.85 1.14
CA HIS A 179 12.82 -0.07 2.11
C HIS A 179 13.77 -1.25 2.26
N VAL A 180 14.34 -1.44 3.45
CA VAL A 180 15.19 -2.59 3.78
C VAL A 180 14.52 -3.40 4.87
N ASN A 181 14.39 -4.70 4.67
CA ASN A 181 13.75 -5.62 5.60
C ASN A 181 14.66 -6.82 5.85
N ARG A 182 15.09 -7.00 7.11
CA ARG A 182 15.94 -8.12 7.54
C ARG A 182 15.18 -8.94 8.57
N PHE A 183 14.97 -10.22 8.29
CA PHE A 183 14.34 -11.16 9.20
C PHE A 183 14.99 -12.53 9.11
N MET A 184 14.76 -13.37 10.12
CA MET A 184 15.10 -14.78 10.13
C MET A 184 13.84 -15.61 9.87
N GLN A 185 13.96 -16.71 9.14
CA GLN A 185 12.92 -17.70 8.91
C GLN A 185 13.30 -19.04 9.58
N PRO A 186 12.40 -19.66 10.37
CA PRO A 186 12.66 -20.91 11.09
C PRO A 186 12.50 -22.13 10.17
N PHE A 187 13.15 -22.08 9.00
CA PHE A 187 12.97 -23.01 7.90
C PHE A 187 14.31 -23.24 7.19
N GLU A 188 14.52 -24.48 6.74
CA GLU A 188 15.72 -24.92 6.01
C GLU A 188 16.01 -24.06 4.77
N PHE A 189 17.28 -23.64 4.62
CA PHE A 189 17.74 -22.74 3.55
C PHE A 189 17.32 -23.19 2.16
N GLN A 190 17.47 -24.48 1.88
CA GLN A 190 17.13 -25.08 0.59
C GLN A 190 15.62 -25.07 0.31
N ASP A 191 14.77 -25.20 1.33
CA ASP A 191 13.32 -25.25 1.15
C ASP A 191 12.69 -23.84 1.18
N MET A 192 13.30 -22.90 1.91
CA MET A 192 13.02 -21.47 1.78
C MET A 192 13.28 -20.97 0.36
N PHE A 193 14.46 -21.27 -0.21
CA PHE A 193 14.80 -20.90 -1.58
C PHE A 193 13.82 -21.50 -2.62
N LYS A 194 13.56 -22.81 -2.57
CA LYS A 194 12.60 -23.48 -3.47
C LYS A 194 11.18 -22.91 -3.35
N SER A 195 10.81 -22.39 -2.19
CA SER A 195 9.49 -21.80 -1.93
C SER A 195 9.41 -20.35 -2.38
N SER A 196 10.44 -19.54 -2.12
CA SER A 196 10.49 -18.15 -2.56
C SER A 196 10.52 -18.02 -4.10
N TRP A 197 11.18 -18.95 -4.81
CA TRP A 197 11.17 -18.96 -6.28
C TRP A 197 9.76 -19.18 -6.88
N LYS A 198 8.91 -19.98 -6.22
CA LYS A 198 7.51 -20.19 -6.63
C LYS A 198 6.65 -18.92 -6.43
N LEU A 199 7.00 -18.09 -5.46
CA LEU A 199 6.28 -16.84 -5.16
C LEU A 199 6.78 -15.66 -6.00
N ALA A 200 8.07 -15.66 -6.38
CA ALA A 200 8.71 -14.60 -7.16
C ALA A 200 7.96 -14.23 -8.45
N GLY A 201 7.37 -15.20 -9.15
CA GLY A 201 6.55 -14.96 -10.35
C GLY A 201 5.13 -14.43 -10.11
N HIS A 202 4.85 -13.95 -8.88
CA HIS A 202 3.56 -13.43 -8.41
C HIS A 202 2.34 -14.24 -8.90
N PRO A 203 2.27 -15.56 -8.60
CA PRO A 203 1.27 -16.46 -9.19
C PRO A 203 -0.18 -16.09 -8.86
N HIS A 204 -0.42 -15.32 -7.79
CA HIS A 204 -1.74 -14.79 -7.44
C HIS A 204 -2.22 -13.61 -8.31
N ARG A 205 -1.37 -13.06 -9.18
CA ARG A 205 -1.70 -11.93 -10.09
C ARG A 205 -2.18 -12.47 -11.44
N THR A 206 -3.39 -13.03 -11.46
CA THR A 206 -3.92 -13.78 -12.62
C THR A 206 -4.58 -12.91 -13.70
N GLN A 207 -5.00 -11.69 -13.39
CA GLN A 207 -5.69 -10.82 -14.35
C GLN A 207 -4.75 -10.39 -15.49
N ASP A 208 -5.15 -10.70 -16.72
CA ASP A 208 -4.39 -10.48 -17.96
C ASP A 208 -2.94 -11.01 -17.93
N ARG A 209 -2.68 -12.06 -17.13
CA ARG A 209 -1.33 -12.62 -16.96
C ARG A 209 -0.83 -13.25 -18.27
N GLN A 210 0.31 -12.78 -18.75
CA GLN A 210 0.97 -13.22 -19.98
C GLN A 210 2.46 -13.45 -19.67
N GLU A 211 3.01 -14.58 -20.12
CA GLU A 211 4.43 -14.92 -19.92
C GLU A 211 5.25 -14.51 -21.15
N TYR A 212 6.35 -13.79 -20.93
CA TYR A 212 7.18 -13.27 -22.00
C TYR A 212 7.97 -14.39 -22.67
N GLN A 213 7.74 -14.59 -23.96
CA GLN A 213 8.28 -15.73 -24.70
C GLN A 213 9.81 -15.71 -24.83
N GLY A 214 10.45 -14.54 -24.72
CA GLY A 214 11.91 -14.44 -24.69
C GLY A 214 12.57 -14.99 -23.41
N ALA A 215 11.80 -15.33 -22.37
CA ALA A 215 12.27 -16.04 -21.18
C ALA A 215 11.85 -17.53 -21.16
N ALA A 216 11.18 -18.04 -22.19
CA ALA A 216 10.72 -19.42 -22.22
C ALA A 216 11.90 -20.41 -22.23
N GLY A 217 11.95 -21.29 -21.22
CA GLY A 217 13.04 -22.27 -21.04
C GLY A 217 14.24 -21.76 -20.23
N LEU A 218 14.19 -20.54 -19.69
CA LEU A 218 15.19 -20.03 -18.75
C LEU A 218 14.78 -20.36 -17.31
N ASP A 219 15.26 -21.50 -16.77
CA ASP A 219 14.93 -21.96 -15.41
C ASP A 219 15.29 -20.95 -14.30
N ASP A 220 16.20 -20.02 -14.58
CA ASP A 220 16.68 -18.97 -13.67
C ASP A 220 15.89 -17.65 -13.75
N THR A 221 14.97 -17.51 -14.70
CA THR A 221 14.36 -16.23 -15.09
C THR A 221 12.84 -16.34 -15.17
N ILE A 222 12.14 -15.35 -14.62
CA ILE A 222 10.68 -15.19 -14.76
C ILE A 222 10.41 -13.81 -15.34
N ALA A 223 9.83 -13.76 -16.54
CA ALA A 223 9.40 -12.50 -17.17
C ALA A 223 7.91 -12.57 -17.49
N VAL A 224 7.11 -11.74 -16.83
CA VAL A 224 5.63 -11.78 -16.91
C VAL A 224 5.02 -10.38 -16.93
N LYS A 225 3.90 -10.27 -17.65
CA LYS A 225 3.03 -9.09 -17.67
C LYS A 225 1.71 -9.46 -17.01
N PHE A 226 1.14 -8.58 -16.19
CA PHE A 226 -0.22 -8.75 -15.64
C PHE A 226 -0.85 -7.39 -15.32
N ARG A 227 -2.18 -7.36 -15.23
CA ARG A 227 -2.94 -6.16 -14.85
C ARG A 227 -3.31 -6.21 -13.38
N LEU A 228 -3.13 -5.10 -12.68
CA LEU A 228 -3.72 -4.87 -11.36
C LEU A 228 -4.97 -4.02 -11.51
N THR A 229 -6.03 -4.39 -10.79
CA THR A 229 -7.24 -3.56 -10.65
C THR A 229 -7.50 -3.28 -9.17
N ARG A 230 -7.87 -2.03 -8.88
CA ARG A 230 -8.30 -1.58 -7.54
C ARG A 230 -9.55 -0.72 -7.67
N THR A 231 -10.38 -0.74 -6.65
CA THR A 231 -11.46 0.24 -6.47
C THR A 231 -10.98 1.24 -5.43
N LEU A 232 -10.95 2.51 -5.77
CA LEU A 232 -10.63 3.61 -4.84
C LEU A 232 -11.79 3.84 -3.85
N ALA A 233 -11.54 4.57 -2.77
CA ALA A 233 -12.58 4.97 -1.80
C ALA A 233 -13.78 5.68 -2.44
N THR A 234 -13.56 6.38 -3.57
CA THR A 234 -14.60 7.01 -4.40
C THR A 234 -15.51 6.04 -5.15
N GLY A 235 -15.28 4.72 -5.06
CA GLY A 235 -15.93 3.70 -5.89
C GLY A 235 -15.35 3.60 -7.31
N THR A 236 -14.42 4.48 -7.69
CA THR A 236 -13.80 4.48 -9.02
C THR A 236 -12.87 3.28 -9.17
N LYS A 237 -13.07 2.47 -10.21
CA LYS A 237 -12.09 1.42 -10.59
C LYS A 237 -10.93 2.04 -11.36
N VAL A 238 -9.71 1.68 -10.97
CA VAL A 238 -8.45 2.02 -11.65
C VAL A 238 -7.67 0.75 -11.95
N SER A 239 -6.84 0.79 -13.00
CA SER A 239 -5.90 -0.29 -13.29
C SER A 239 -4.49 0.21 -13.59
N VAL A 240 -3.54 -0.69 -13.38
CA VAL A 240 -2.11 -0.51 -13.64
C VAL A 240 -1.64 -1.77 -14.35
N LEU A 241 -0.96 -1.61 -15.48
CA LEU A 241 -0.29 -2.71 -16.18
C LEU A 241 1.14 -2.84 -15.62
N GLN A 242 1.52 -4.03 -15.15
CA GLN A 242 2.87 -4.29 -14.67
C GLN A 242 3.61 -5.27 -15.59
N ARG A 243 4.88 -4.98 -15.84
CA ARG A 243 5.88 -5.88 -16.43
C ARG A 243 6.93 -6.19 -15.37
N LEU A 244 6.98 -7.44 -14.97
CA LEU A 244 7.88 -7.98 -13.95
C LEU A 244 8.95 -8.83 -14.63
N VAL A 245 10.21 -8.57 -14.32
CA VAL A 245 11.31 -9.50 -14.56
C VAL A 245 11.94 -9.83 -13.21
N VAL A 246 12.06 -11.13 -12.90
CA VAL A 246 12.86 -11.65 -11.78
C VAL A 246 13.92 -12.58 -12.35
N ARG A 247 15.14 -12.50 -11.83
CA ARG A 247 16.17 -13.51 -12.05
C ARG A 247 16.77 -13.98 -10.73
N ARG A 248 17.09 -15.27 -10.64
CA ARG A 248 17.81 -15.85 -9.51
C ARG A 248 19.29 -16.03 -9.84
N PHE A 249 20.14 -15.70 -8.88
CA PHE A 249 21.58 -15.90 -8.94
C PHE A 249 21.97 -16.76 -7.75
N ILE A 250 22.64 -17.88 -8.01
CA ILE A 250 22.96 -18.92 -7.02
C ILE A 250 24.47 -18.95 -6.84
N GLU A 251 24.94 -18.64 -5.64
CA GLU A 251 26.33 -18.72 -5.24
C GLU A 251 26.52 -19.80 -4.17
N ASN A 252 27.75 -19.99 -3.67
CA ASN A 252 28.09 -21.12 -2.79
C ASN A 252 27.46 -21.03 -1.39
N ASP A 253 27.33 -19.81 -0.84
CA ASP A 253 26.90 -19.51 0.52
C ASP A 253 25.62 -18.65 0.58
N ARG A 254 25.17 -18.14 -0.56
CA ARG A 254 24.10 -17.15 -0.68
C ARG A 254 23.35 -17.27 -2.00
N ILE A 255 22.07 -16.88 -2.01
CA ILE A 255 21.23 -16.83 -3.20
C ILE A 255 20.55 -15.47 -3.26
N PHE A 256 20.54 -14.87 -4.45
CA PHE A 256 19.84 -13.62 -4.71
C PHE A 256 18.66 -13.86 -5.64
N HIS A 257 17.50 -13.27 -5.32
CA HIS A 257 16.51 -12.93 -6.34
C HIS A 257 16.59 -11.42 -6.57
N VAL A 258 16.78 -11.01 -7.82
CA VAL A 258 16.80 -9.60 -8.24
C VAL A 258 15.64 -9.39 -9.19
N TRP A 259 14.87 -8.31 -9.01
CA TRP A 259 13.75 -8.01 -9.87
C TRP A 259 13.62 -6.54 -10.22
N LYS A 260 12.98 -6.33 -11.38
CA LYS A 260 12.56 -5.04 -11.90
C LYS A 260 11.06 -5.10 -12.17
N VAL A 261 10.33 -4.09 -11.71
CA VAL A 261 8.88 -3.94 -12.00
C VAL A 261 8.61 -2.59 -12.63
N TYR A 262 8.38 -2.59 -13.94
CA TYR A 262 7.92 -1.39 -14.63
C TYR A 262 6.38 -1.40 -14.69
N SER A 263 5.78 -0.33 -14.18
CA SER A 263 4.35 -0.20 -13.94
C SER A 263 3.79 1.01 -14.68
N GLU A 264 2.72 0.84 -15.45
CA GLU A 264 2.06 1.89 -16.22
C GLU A 264 0.61 2.06 -15.79
N GLY A 265 0.23 3.29 -15.42
CA GLY A 265 -1.14 3.63 -15.05
C GLY A 265 -2.07 3.68 -16.26
N GLU A 266 -3.32 3.26 -16.07
CA GLU A 266 -4.33 3.19 -17.12
C GLU A 266 -5.61 3.95 -16.76
N GLY A 267 -6.44 4.24 -17.77
CA GLY A 267 -7.65 5.05 -17.58
C GLY A 267 -7.31 6.44 -17.05
N ILE A 268 -7.79 6.77 -15.85
CA ILE A 268 -7.48 8.04 -15.16
C ILE A 268 -6.04 8.14 -14.64
N LEU A 269 -5.29 7.03 -14.58
CA LEU A 269 -3.88 7.01 -14.20
C LEU A 269 -2.93 7.08 -15.42
N ARG A 270 -3.47 7.26 -16.64
CA ARG A 270 -2.68 7.28 -17.88
C ARG A 270 -1.56 8.33 -17.83
N GLY A 271 -0.34 7.92 -18.12
CA GLY A 271 0.86 8.76 -18.10
C GLY A 271 1.63 8.69 -16.78
N MET A 272 0.99 8.25 -15.68
CA MET A 272 1.72 7.83 -14.49
C MET A 272 2.46 6.53 -14.78
N HIS A 273 3.72 6.45 -14.34
CA HIS A 273 4.53 5.25 -14.40
C HIS A 273 5.39 5.13 -13.14
N SER A 274 5.87 3.93 -12.86
CA SER A 274 6.81 3.65 -11.77
C SER A 274 7.79 2.58 -12.23
N ASP A 275 9.06 2.76 -11.91
CA ASP A 275 10.11 1.77 -12.09
C ASP A 275 10.63 1.33 -10.73
N GLU A 276 10.34 0.08 -10.36
CA GLU A 276 10.81 -0.56 -9.14
C GLU A 276 12.08 -1.35 -9.43
N THR A 277 13.13 -1.12 -8.64
CA THR A 277 14.32 -1.99 -8.58
C THR A 277 14.39 -2.57 -7.18
N SER A 278 14.46 -3.89 -7.04
CA SER A 278 14.45 -4.56 -5.73
C SER A 278 15.10 -5.94 -5.79
N TRP A 279 15.51 -6.43 -4.63
CA TRP A 279 16.18 -7.71 -4.49
C TRP A 279 16.01 -8.28 -3.09
N CYS A 280 16.25 -9.58 -2.94
CA CYS A 280 16.43 -10.21 -1.63
C CYS A 280 17.60 -11.20 -1.65
N ARG A 281 18.32 -11.27 -0.53
CA ARG A 281 19.42 -12.21 -0.28
C ARG A 281 18.99 -13.25 0.73
N PHE A 282 18.98 -14.51 0.32
CA PHE A 282 18.91 -15.66 1.23
C PHE A 282 20.33 -16.11 1.56
N ARG A 283 20.60 -16.44 2.83
CA ARG A 283 21.80 -17.15 3.28
C ARG A 283 21.45 -18.00 4.51
N PRO A 284 22.11 -19.13 4.78
CA PRO A 284 21.86 -19.86 6.02
C PRO A 284 22.20 -19.01 7.25
N THR A 285 21.57 -19.32 8.38
CA THR A 285 21.96 -18.78 9.69
C THR A 285 23.30 -19.39 10.15
N PRO A 286 24.08 -18.70 11.01
CA PRO A 286 25.39 -19.21 11.46
C PRO A 286 25.35 -20.51 12.27
N ASP A 287 24.17 -20.87 12.80
CA ASP A 287 23.91 -22.13 13.50
C ASP A 287 23.32 -23.24 12.58
N GLY A 288 22.99 -22.91 11.33
CA GLY A 288 22.47 -23.82 10.32
C GLY A 288 20.98 -24.17 10.44
N PHE A 289 20.25 -23.64 11.41
CA PHE A 289 18.84 -24.02 11.68
C PHE A 289 17.79 -23.13 10.99
N GLY A 290 18.19 -22.15 10.18
CA GLY A 290 17.27 -21.22 9.51
C GLY A 290 17.87 -20.47 8.32
N THR A 291 17.11 -19.49 7.84
CA THR A 291 17.42 -18.58 6.72
C THR A 291 17.30 -17.12 7.13
#